data_AF-A0AAN4WW87-F1
#
_entry.id   AF-A0AAN4WW87-F1
#
_cell.length_a   1.000
_cell.length_b   1.000
_cell.length_c   1.000
_cell.angle_alpha   90.00
_cell.angle_beta   90.00
_cell.angle_gamma   90.00
#
_symmetry.space_group_name_H-M   'P 1'
#
loop_
_entity.id
_entity.type
_entity.pdbx_description
1 polymer ?
#
loop_
_entity_poly.entity_id
_entity_poly.type
_entity_poly.pdbx_seq_one_letter_code
_entity_poly.pdbx_strand_id
1 'polypeptide(L)' 'MTPKNRLLRDDRAIKMGYSADKRKRKNQHRVNAKQLLREAGFFAQGGQRGTTMHQVAKWHLDQARMLARS' A
#
# COMPACT_ATOMS: atom_id res chain seq x y z
N MET A 1 -1.39 -20.78 0.82
CA MET A 1 -0.27 -20.20 0.06
C MET A 1 -0.40 -18.68 0.05
N THR A 2 0.27 -17.96 0.95
CA THR A 2 0.39 -16.50 0.86
C THR A 2 1.44 -16.19 -0.21
N PRO A 3 1.12 -15.47 -1.30
CA PRO A 3 2.13 -15.11 -2.27
C PRO A 3 3.13 -14.19 -1.56
N LYS A 4 4.35 -14.71 -1.33
CA LYS A 4 5.50 -13.95 -0.85
C LYS A 4 5.51 -12.59 -1.55
N ASN A 5 5.44 -11.52 -0.76
CA ASN A 5 5.61 -10.11 -1.12
C ASN A 5 6.58 -9.94 -2.31
N ARG A 6 6.08 -10.10 -3.54
CA ARG A 6 6.83 -9.73 -4.74
C ARG A 6 6.64 -8.24 -4.85
N LEU A 7 7.76 -7.53 -4.78
CA LEU A 7 7.86 -6.12 -5.12
C LEU A 7 7.07 -5.93 -6.42
N LEU A 8 6.13 -4.97 -6.45
CA LEU A 8 5.45 -4.62 -7.69
C LEU A 8 6.51 -4.11 -8.67
N ARG A 9 7.03 -5.03 -9.48
CA ARG A 9 7.97 -4.74 -10.57
C ARG A 9 7.33 -3.70 -11.48
N ASP A 10 8.16 -2.84 -12.06
CA ASP A 10 7.73 -1.61 -12.71
C ASP A 10 6.60 -1.85 -13.72
N ASP A 11 6.68 -2.90 -14.54
CA ASP A 11 5.64 -3.24 -15.52
C ASP A 11 4.29 -3.59 -14.89
N ARG A 12 4.31 -4.32 -13.77
CA ARG A 12 3.09 -4.71 -13.06
C ARG A 12 2.50 -3.54 -12.29
N ALA A 13 3.35 -2.67 -11.75
CA ALA A 13 2.93 -1.42 -11.13
C ALA A 13 2.25 -0.49 -12.15
N ILE A 14 2.82 -0.34 -13.35
CA ILE A 14 2.25 0.47 -14.43
C ILE A 14 0.87 -0.07 -14.86
N LYS A 15 0.74 -1.39 -15.03
CA LYS A 15 -0.56 -2.03 -15.34
C LYS A 15 -1.63 -1.81 -14.26
N MET A 16 -1.22 -1.59 -13.02
CA MET A 16 -2.12 -1.28 -11.90
C MET A 16 -2.36 0.23 -11.73
N GLY A 17 -1.87 1.07 -12.65
CA GLY A 17 -2.04 2.53 -12.62
C GLY A 17 -1.03 3.28 -11.75
N TYR A 18 0.00 2.61 -11.22
CA TYR A 18 1.06 3.29 -10.47
C TYR A 18 2.13 3.87 -11.42
N SER A 19 2.72 5.00 -11.01
CA SER A 19 3.81 5.63 -11.76
C SER A 19 4.97 4.67 -12.00
N ALA A 20 5.58 4.74 -13.19
CA ALA A 20 6.84 4.06 -13.51
C ALA A 20 8.00 4.53 -12.64
N ASP A 21 7.99 5.80 -12.23
CA ASP A 21 9.00 6.37 -11.34
C ASP A 21 8.85 5.81 -9.92
N LYS A 22 9.92 5.15 -9.47
CA LYS A 22 10.01 4.51 -8.16
C LYS A 22 9.78 5.48 -6.99
N ARG A 23 10.29 6.71 -7.06
CA ARG A 23 10.10 7.72 -6.00
C ARG A 23 8.64 8.14 -5.92
N LYS A 24 8.01 8.40 -7.07
CA LYS A 24 6.58 8.75 -7.16
C LYS A 24 5.71 7.60 -6.65
N ARG A 25 5.99 6.37 -7.07
CA ARG A 25 5.27 5.17 -6.63
C ARG A 25 5.40 4.91 -5.13
N LYS A 26 6.59 5.07 -4.54
CA LYS A 26 6.77 5.01 -3.08
C LYS A 26 5.85 6.01 -2.36
N ASN A 27 5.81 7.25 -2.83
CA ASN A 27 4.94 8.28 -2.25
C ASN A 27 3.46 7.93 -2.44
N GLN A 28 3.06 7.43 -3.61
CA GLN A 28 1.69 6.98 -3.88
C GLN A 28 1.24 5.90 -2.89
N HIS A 29 2.07 4.88 -2.66
CA HIS A 29 1.75 3.84 -1.67
C HIS A 29 1.61 4.41 -0.25
N ARG A 30 2.46 5.38 0.15
CA ARG A 30 2.35 6.03 1.47
C ARG A 30 1.07 6.83 1.61
N VAL A 31 0.67 7.57 0.57
CA VAL A 31 -0.57 8.36 0.56
C VAL A 31 -1.79 7.44 0.65
N ASN A 32 -1.86 6.41 -0.20
CA ASN A 32 -2.97 5.45 -0.22
C ASN A 32 -3.08 4.72 1.12
N ALA A 33 -1.96 4.29 1.73
CA ALA A 33 -1.98 3.69 3.05
C ALA A 33 -2.57 4.63 4.12
N LYS A 34 -2.17 5.90 4.13
CA LYS A 34 -2.70 6.89 5.07
C LYS A 34 -4.20 7.13 4.87
N GLN A 35 -4.63 7.25 3.62
CA GLN A 35 -6.04 7.43 3.28
C GLN A 35 -6.87 6.24 3.77
N LEU A 36 -6.44 5.02 3.44
CA LEU A 36 -7.11 3.80 3.88
C LEU A 36 -7.14 3.67 5.41
N LEU A 37 -6.09 4.07 6.13
CA LEU A 37 -6.11 4.05 7.60
C LEU A 37 -7.04 5.11 8.20
N ARG A 38 -7.18 6.26 7.53
CA ARG A 38 -8.12 7.31 7.92
C ARG A 38 -9.56 6.84 7.70
N GLU A 39 -9.85 6.26 6.53
CA GLU A 39 -11.16 5.72 6.14
C GLU A 39 -11.55 4.47 6.93
N ALA A 40 -10.60 3.57 7.20
CA ALA A 40 -10.82 2.33 7.96
C ALA A 40 -11.01 2.55 9.46
N GLY A 41 -11.10 3.79 9.93
CA GLY A 41 -11.52 4.06 11.30
C GLY A 41 -10.43 4.12 12.35
N PHE A 42 -9.18 4.44 12.00
CA PHE A 42 -8.25 4.93 13.03
C PHE A 42 -8.68 6.31 13.56
N PHE A 43 -9.43 7.09 12.77
CA PHE A 43 -10.06 8.37 13.16
C PHE A 43 -11.58 8.42 12.99
N ALA A 44 -12.20 7.41 12.37
CA ALA A 44 -13.66 7.23 12.36
C ALA A 44 -14.01 6.16 13.41
N GLN A 45 -14.69 6.58 14.48
CA GLN A 45 -15.10 5.71 15.58
C GLN A 45 -15.75 4.41 15.06
N GLY A 46 -15.10 3.25 15.24
CA GLY A 46 -15.76 1.94 15.07
C GLY A 46 -15.16 0.94 14.06
N GLY A 47 -14.07 1.26 13.35
CA GLY A 47 -13.46 0.31 12.41
C GLY A 47 -12.61 -0.76 13.11
N GLN A 48 -13.10 -2.00 13.20
CA GLN A 48 -12.38 -3.12 13.81
C GLN A 48 -10.97 -3.33 13.21
N ARG A 49 -9.97 -3.52 14.09
CA ARG A 49 -8.64 -4.02 13.70
C ARG A 49 -8.80 -5.41 13.07
N GLY A 50 -8.49 -5.53 11.77
CA GLY A 50 -8.63 -6.78 11.02
C GLY A 50 -9.52 -6.70 9.78
N THR A 51 -10.19 -5.56 9.55
CA THR A 51 -10.95 -5.30 8.33
C THR A 51 -10.06 -5.27 7.08
N THR A 52 -10.64 -5.59 5.92
CA THR A 52 -9.96 -5.65 4.62
C THR A 52 -9.14 -4.39 4.33
N MET A 53 -9.63 -3.21 4.69
CA MET A 53 -8.94 -1.94 4.46
C MET A 53 -7.64 -1.81 5.26
N HIS A 54 -7.57 -2.33 6.49
CA HIS A 54 -6.35 -2.31 7.29
C HIS A 54 -5.28 -3.22 6.68
N GLN A 55 -5.68 -4.39 6.16
CA GLN A 55 -4.78 -5.30 5.47
C GLN A 55 -4.26 -4.69 4.17
N VAL A 56 -5.11 -4.02 3.39
CA VAL A 56 -4.72 -3.31 2.17
C VAL A 56 -3.77 -2.15 2.50
N ALA A 57 -4.04 -1.37 3.55
CA ALA A 57 -3.13 -0.32 4.00
C ALA A 57 -1.75 -0.87 4.41
N LYS A 58 -1.72 -1.99 5.12
CA LYS A 58 -0.47 -2.68 5.48
C LYS A 58 0.30 -3.13 4.23
N TRP A 59 -0.39 -3.70 3.25
CA TRP A 59 0.21 -4.05 1.96
C TRP A 59 0.85 -2.83 1.28
N HIS A 60 0.17 -1.68 1.23
CA HIS A 60 0.75 -0.45 0.69
C HIS A 60 2.01 0.01 1.45
N LEU A 61 2.01 -0.05 2.78
CA LEU A 61 3.19 0.29 3.58
C LEU A 61 4.36 -0.65 3.30
N ASP A 62 4.10 -1.94 3.16
CA ASP A 62 5.13 -2.92 2.86
C ASP A 62 5.71 -2.71 1.45
N GLN A 63 4.87 -2.39 0.45
CA GLN A 63 5.37 -1.99 -0.87
C GLN A 63 6.26 -0.74 -0.80
N ALA A 64 5.86 0.29 -0.05
CA ALA A 64 6.67 1.50 0.11
C ALA A 64 8.03 1.22 0.79
N ARG A 65 8.06 0.32 1.79
CA ARG A 65 9.30 -0.13 2.45
C ARG A 65 10.20 -0.90 1.50
N MET A 66 9.63 -1.79 0.71
CA MET A 66 10.37 -2.56 -0.29
C MET A 66 11.00 -1.64 -1.35
N LEU A 67 10.26 -0.64 -1.84
CA LEU A 67 10.77 0.36 -2.79
C LEU A 67 11.82 1.30 -2.19
N ALA A 68 11.89 1.44 -0.87
CA ALA A 68 12.93 2.23 -0.21
C ALA A 68 14.25 1.45 -0.02
N ARG A 69 14.19 0.11 -0.09
CA ARG A 69 15.33 -0.80 0.13
C ARG A 69 15.96 -1.33 -1.16
N SER A 70 15.20 -1.38 -2.25
CA SER A 70 15.76 -1.62 -3.58
C SER A 70 16.46 -0.39 -4.13
#